data_AF-A0A2H3TG27-F1
#
_entry.id   AF-A0A2H3TG27-F1
#
_cell.length_a   1.000
_cell.length_b   1.000
_cell.length_c   1.000
_cell.angle_alpha   90.00
_cell.angle_beta   90.00
_cell.angle_gamma   90.00
#
_symmetry.space_group_name_H-M   'P 1'
#
loop_
_entity.id
_entity.type
_entity.pdbx_description
1 polymer ?
#
loop_
_entity_poly.entity_id
_entity_poly.type
_entity_poly.pdbx_seq_one_letter_code
_entity_poly.pdbx_strand_id
1 'polypeptide(L)'
;MKDILVPVVPESSETQDLELVVIAINTISLQLCSQYVPTLFQSFVGALKLGIRNCTANARDDIYLEMQARPQNRGSSNTQLQGDIDELLQERISRQGNHFRTLHSKRQPEHMLDAVTILRGLKHSLGLQIVDYSTDTEVQLIAACGIALSQLGRVIAYEPTCPFVRYCWLVQDRLERFPRSRCLAPIRPPVAQSSQQAMTSEILSIARRVEQKIDDLPRDQSDQDVKNNLNLSVRVDKIEQLELHQLLPENTRNQNAAPCAPPPTPVDDGQHADIYSSD
;
A
#
# COMPACT_ATOMS: atom_id res chain seq x y z
N MET A 1 37.68 -3.94 46.99
CA MET A 1 36.78 -3.17 46.10
C MET A 1 36.16 -4.17 45.15
N LYS A 2 34.83 -4.30 45.14
CA LYS A 2 34.14 -5.21 44.21
C LYS A 2 33.82 -4.39 42.96
N ASP A 3 34.43 -4.78 41.85
CA ASP A 3 34.12 -4.22 40.54
C ASP A 3 32.66 -4.55 40.20
N ILE A 4 31.86 -3.49 40.04
CA ILE A 4 30.48 -3.58 39.58
C ILE A 4 30.55 -3.79 38.07
N LEU A 5 30.39 -5.04 37.64
CA LEU A 5 30.10 -5.38 36.25
C LEU A 5 28.73 -4.77 35.90
N VAL A 6 28.76 -3.64 35.20
CA VAL A 6 27.60 -3.06 34.54
C VAL A 6 27.13 -4.09 33.49
N PRO A 7 25.85 -4.53 33.51
CA PRO A 7 25.35 -5.37 32.44
C PRO A 7 25.33 -4.53 31.17
N VAL A 8 26.13 -4.92 30.18
CA VAL A 8 25.95 -4.47 28.80
C VAL A 8 24.57 -4.95 28.38
N VAL A 9 23.62 -4.01 28.29
CA VAL A 9 22.31 -4.25 27.72
C VAL A 9 22.54 -4.65 26.26
N PRO A 10 22.03 -5.81 25.80
CA PRO A 10 22.15 -6.17 24.40
C PRO A 10 21.32 -5.16 23.59
N GLU A 11 21.98 -4.45 22.68
CA GLU A 11 21.32 -3.71 21.60
C GLU A 11 20.52 -4.73 20.76
N SER A 12 19.23 -4.87 21.04
CA SER A 12 18.36 -5.73 20.25
C SER A 12 17.67 -4.91 19.15
N SER A 13 17.95 -5.35 17.92
CA SER A 13 17.06 -5.40 16.74
C SER A 13 16.46 -4.09 16.25
N GLU A 14 16.89 -3.68 15.05
CA GLU A 14 16.19 -2.83 14.08
C GLU A 14 15.25 -1.79 14.70
N THR A 15 15.72 -0.57 14.88
CA THR A 15 14.84 0.59 15.09
C THR A 15 13.83 0.62 13.97
N GLN A 16 12.61 0.16 14.28
CA GLN A 16 11.49 0.12 13.38
C GLN A 16 11.25 1.53 12.84
N ASP A 17 11.08 1.63 11.53
CA ASP A 17 10.91 2.90 10.85
C ASP A 17 9.59 3.56 11.31
N LEU A 18 9.71 4.47 12.28
CA LEU A 18 8.57 5.09 12.94
C LEU A 18 7.72 5.91 11.97
N GLU A 19 8.34 6.46 10.92
CA GLU A 19 7.61 7.14 9.85
C GLU A 19 6.66 6.16 9.17
N LEU A 20 7.14 4.97 8.78
CA LEU A 20 6.30 3.92 8.20
C LEU A 20 5.17 3.49 9.15
N VAL A 21 5.42 3.42 10.46
CA VAL A 21 4.41 3.10 11.46
C VAL A 21 3.30 4.15 11.49
N VAL A 22 3.65 5.45 11.45
CA VAL A 22 2.66 6.54 11.40
C VAL A 22 1.88 6.51 10.08
N ILE A 23 2.55 6.28 8.95
CA ILE A 23 1.91 6.11 7.64
C ILE A 23 0.90 4.94 7.69
N ALA A 24 1.27 3.81 8.30
CA ALA A 24 0.39 2.65 8.44
C ALA A 24 -0.86 2.97 9.28
N ILE A 25 -0.69 3.64 10.43
CA ILE A 25 -1.82 4.09 11.28
C ILE A 25 -2.78 4.97 10.48
N ASN A 26 -2.26 5.96 9.76
CA ASN A 26 -3.07 6.89 8.99
C ASN A 26 -3.77 6.19 7.82
N THR A 27 -3.08 5.26 7.15
CA THR A 27 -3.67 4.49 6.04
C THR A 27 -4.81 3.60 6.52
N ILE A 28 -4.66 2.92 7.66
CA ILE A 28 -5.76 2.14 8.28
C ILE A 28 -6.92 3.06 8.66
N SER A 29 -6.62 4.23 9.24
CA SER A 29 -7.64 5.23 9.59
C SER A 29 -8.46 5.65 8.37
N LEU A 30 -7.76 5.96 7.27
CA LEU A 30 -8.37 6.29 6.00
C LEU A 30 -9.17 5.10 5.48
N GLN A 31 -8.56 3.91 5.31
CA GLN A 31 -9.17 2.70 4.76
C GLN A 31 -10.53 2.41 5.38
N LEU A 32 -10.61 2.49 6.70
CA LEU A 32 -11.86 2.26 7.42
C LEU A 32 -12.88 3.37 7.19
N CYS A 33 -12.48 4.60 6.89
CA CYS A 33 -13.36 5.72 6.55
C CYS A 33 -14.57 5.85 7.50
N SER A 34 -14.30 5.75 8.81
CA SER A 34 -15.30 5.78 9.88
C SER A 34 -16.21 4.55 10.00
N GLN A 35 -15.89 3.43 9.34
CA GLN A 35 -16.54 2.15 9.56
C GLN A 35 -16.13 1.61 10.95
N TYR A 36 -17.09 1.64 11.88
CA TYR A 36 -16.94 1.00 13.18
C TYR A 36 -17.04 -0.52 13.01
N VAL A 37 -15.91 -1.21 12.91
CA VAL A 37 -15.89 -2.67 12.76
C VAL A 37 -14.80 -3.29 13.64
N PRO A 38 -15.07 -3.48 14.95
CA PRO A 38 -14.14 -4.16 15.86
C PRO A 38 -13.71 -5.55 15.38
N THR A 39 -14.51 -6.19 14.52
CA THR A 39 -14.18 -7.51 13.95
C THR A 39 -13.03 -7.45 12.93
N LEU A 40 -12.70 -6.28 12.37
CA LEU A 40 -11.55 -6.13 11.46
C LEU A 40 -10.20 -6.02 12.18
N PHE A 41 -10.21 -5.84 13.51
CA PHE A 41 -8.98 -5.68 14.29
C PHE A 41 -8.01 -6.84 14.09
N GLN A 42 -8.48 -8.08 14.20
CA GLN A 42 -7.63 -9.26 14.05
C GLN A 42 -7.11 -9.41 12.62
N SER A 43 -7.89 -9.01 11.61
CA SER A 43 -7.44 -8.99 10.21
C SER A 43 -6.27 -8.02 10.01
N PHE A 44 -6.35 -6.81 10.58
CA PHE A 44 -5.24 -5.84 10.53
C PHE A 44 -4.01 -6.33 11.29
N VAL A 45 -4.18 -6.91 12.48
CA VAL A 45 -3.07 -7.50 13.23
C VAL A 45 -2.39 -8.60 12.43
N GLY A 46 -3.17 -9.50 11.80
CA GLY A 46 -2.65 -10.54 10.93
C GLY A 46 -1.87 -9.97 9.73
N ALA A 47 -2.43 -8.98 9.03
CA ALA A 47 -1.79 -8.34 7.88
C ALA A 47 -0.49 -7.60 8.25
N LEU A 48 -0.49 -6.86 9.37
CA LEU A 48 0.68 -6.14 9.86
C LEU A 48 1.82 -7.09 10.24
N LYS A 49 1.50 -8.28 10.80
CA LYS A 49 2.49 -9.32 11.09
C LYS A 49 3.18 -9.88 9.84
N LEU A 50 2.52 -9.85 8.68
CA LEU A 50 3.13 -10.22 7.41
C LEU A 50 4.02 -9.12 6.83
N GLY A 51 3.95 -7.91 7.39
CA GLY A 51 4.82 -6.78 7.07
C GLY A 51 4.05 -5.47 6.97
N ILE A 52 4.47 -4.47 7.74
CA ILE A 52 3.82 -3.16 7.82
C ILE A 52 3.75 -2.49 6.44
N ARG A 53 4.86 -2.44 5.70
CA ARG A 53 4.90 -1.80 4.38
C ARG A 53 3.93 -2.43 3.38
N ASN A 54 3.85 -3.76 3.35
CA ASN A 54 2.93 -4.49 2.47
C ASN A 54 1.48 -4.26 2.88
N CYS A 55 1.19 -4.32 4.18
CA CYS A 55 -0.14 -4.00 4.72
C CYS A 55 -0.56 -2.57 4.31
N THR A 56 0.33 -1.59 4.44
CA THR A 56 0.08 -0.20 4.08
C THR A 56 -0.13 -0.01 2.57
N ALA A 57 0.70 -0.61 1.73
CA ALA A 57 0.57 -0.51 0.28
C ALA A 57 -0.73 -1.17 -0.24
N ASN A 58 -1.09 -2.34 0.30
CA ASN A 58 -2.34 -3.01 -0.04
C ASN A 58 -3.55 -2.18 0.42
N ALA A 59 -3.52 -1.66 1.65
CA ALA A 59 -4.57 -0.80 2.16
C ALA A 59 -4.72 0.46 1.29
N ARG A 60 -3.63 1.11 0.88
CA ARG A 60 -3.66 2.21 -0.07
C ARG A 60 -4.34 1.81 -1.39
N ASP A 61 -3.94 0.68 -1.98
CA ASP A 61 -4.48 0.21 -3.26
C ASP A 61 -5.99 -0.07 -3.15
N ASP A 62 -6.45 -0.65 -2.04
CA ASP A 62 -7.86 -0.87 -1.74
C ASP A 62 -8.64 0.46 -1.70
N ILE A 63 -8.07 1.52 -1.11
CA ILE A 63 -8.70 2.84 -1.04
C ILE A 63 -8.87 3.43 -2.44
N TYR A 64 -7.81 3.42 -3.25
CA TYR A 64 -7.90 3.91 -4.62
C TYR A 64 -8.92 3.12 -5.43
N LEU A 65 -8.97 1.79 -5.26
CA LEU A 65 -9.96 0.95 -5.93
C LEU A 65 -11.40 1.30 -5.52
N GLU A 66 -11.65 1.50 -4.21
CA GLU A 66 -12.95 1.93 -3.67
C GLU A 66 -13.39 3.27 -4.28
N MET A 67 -12.44 4.20 -4.46
CA MET A 67 -12.65 5.52 -5.05
C MET A 67 -12.68 5.53 -6.58
N GLN A 68 -12.52 4.36 -7.23
CA GLN A 68 -12.40 4.23 -8.69
C GLN A 68 -11.26 5.09 -9.29
N ALA A 69 -10.18 5.22 -8.54
CA ALA A 69 -8.99 6.02 -8.86
C ALA A 69 -7.73 5.14 -8.90
N ARG A 70 -6.56 5.76 -9.10
CA ARG A 70 -5.25 5.07 -9.09
C ARG A 70 -4.17 5.98 -8.50
N PRO A 71 -3.19 5.43 -7.75
CA PRO A 71 -2.05 6.20 -7.28
C PRO A 71 -1.20 6.68 -8.47
N GLN A 72 -0.53 7.82 -8.31
CA GLN A 72 0.44 8.29 -9.30
C GLN A 72 1.61 7.31 -9.49
N ASN A 73 2.05 6.67 -8.40
CA ASN A 73 3.13 5.70 -8.42
C ASN A 73 2.76 4.48 -7.58
N ARG A 74 3.01 3.27 -8.08
CA ARG A 74 2.76 2.03 -7.33
C ARG A 74 3.87 1.66 -6.35
N GLY A 75 4.95 2.44 -6.30
CA GLY A 75 6.01 2.24 -5.32
C GLY A 75 5.51 2.35 -3.88
N SER A 76 6.26 1.76 -2.96
CA SER A 76 5.88 1.63 -1.56
C SER A 76 6.90 2.24 -0.61
N SER A 77 7.77 3.16 -1.07
CA SER A 77 8.66 3.92 -0.17
C SER A 77 7.85 4.82 0.76
N ASN A 78 8.44 5.28 1.88
CA ASN A 78 7.71 6.17 2.81
C ASN A 78 7.23 7.45 2.12
N THR A 79 8.10 8.07 1.32
CA THR A 79 7.75 9.29 0.57
C THR A 79 6.60 9.04 -0.40
N GLN A 80 6.57 7.89 -1.07
CA GLN A 80 5.49 7.55 -2.00
C GLN A 80 4.17 7.32 -1.25
N LEU A 81 4.20 6.49 -0.19
CA LEU A 81 3.01 6.21 0.61
C LEU A 81 2.48 7.46 1.32
N GLN A 82 3.37 8.35 1.80
CA GLN A 82 2.98 9.62 2.40
C GLN A 82 2.36 10.57 1.37
N GLY A 83 2.94 10.66 0.16
CA GLY A 83 2.35 11.43 -0.93
C GLY A 83 0.96 10.92 -1.32
N ASP A 84 0.78 9.59 -1.40
CA ASP A 84 -0.53 8.98 -1.62
C ASP A 84 -1.53 9.32 -0.49
N ILE A 85 -1.10 9.29 0.78
CA ILE A 85 -1.94 9.72 1.92
C ILE A 85 -2.33 11.19 1.79
N ASP A 86 -1.40 12.07 1.42
CA ASP A 86 -1.63 13.50 1.30
C ASP A 86 -2.65 13.81 0.19
N GLU A 87 -2.61 13.07 -0.92
CA GLU A 87 -3.64 13.10 -1.97
C GLU A 87 -4.99 12.60 -1.44
N LEU A 88 -5.01 11.40 -0.83
CA LEU A 88 -6.22 10.79 -0.31
C LEU A 88 -6.91 11.62 0.78
N LEU A 89 -6.16 12.39 1.57
CA LEU A 89 -6.71 13.31 2.58
C LEU A 89 -7.49 14.48 1.97
N GLN A 90 -7.12 14.90 0.75
CA GLN A 90 -7.82 15.96 0.02
C GLN A 90 -9.14 15.46 -0.56
N GLU A 91 -9.14 14.22 -1.05
CA GLU A 91 -10.29 13.66 -1.75
C GLU A 91 -11.28 12.94 -0.83
N ARG A 92 -10.80 12.29 0.24
CA ARG A 92 -11.63 11.43 1.07
C ARG A 92 -12.34 12.19 2.19
N ILE A 93 -13.63 11.95 2.30
CA ILE A 93 -14.50 12.47 3.36
C ILE A 93 -14.82 11.37 4.39
N SER A 94 -14.83 11.75 5.67
CA SER A 94 -15.39 10.93 6.74
C SER A 94 -16.89 10.72 6.55
N ARG A 95 -17.47 9.78 7.30
CA ARG A 95 -18.92 9.52 7.28
C ARG A 95 -19.78 10.75 7.62
N GLN A 96 -19.27 11.70 8.39
CA GLN A 96 -19.98 12.96 8.66
C GLN A 96 -19.91 13.97 7.50
N GLY A 97 -19.34 13.59 6.36
CA GLY A 97 -19.14 14.48 5.21
C GLY A 97 -18.02 15.49 5.40
N ASN A 98 -17.16 15.30 6.41
CA ASN A 98 -16.04 16.19 6.69
C ASN A 98 -14.72 15.56 6.26
N HIS A 99 -13.78 16.35 5.74
CA HIS A 99 -12.40 15.88 5.54
C HIS A 99 -11.76 15.45 6.86
N PHE A 100 -10.89 14.43 6.76
CA PHE A 100 -10.03 14.04 7.84
C PHE A 100 -9.13 15.22 8.23
N ARG A 101 -8.92 15.40 9.54
CA ARG A 101 -8.01 16.44 10.02
C ARG A 101 -6.94 15.86 10.91
N THR A 102 -5.78 16.51 10.92
CA THR A 102 -4.70 16.13 11.81
C THR A 102 -5.08 16.31 13.28
N LEU A 103 -4.75 15.32 14.09
CA LEU A 103 -4.90 15.33 15.53
C LEU A 103 -3.72 16.07 16.15
N HIS A 104 -4.01 17.22 16.75
CA HIS A 104 -3.03 18.01 17.49
C HIS A 104 -3.38 18.03 18.98
N SER A 105 -2.36 17.94 19.83
CA SER A 105 -2.50 18.18 21.27
C SER A 105 -1.18 18.67 21.84
N LYS A 106 -1.24 19.74 22.62
CA LYS A 106 -0.09 20.22 23.43
C LYS A 106 -0.03 19.55 24.80
N ARG A 107 -1.02 18.70 25.12
CA ARG A 107 -1.09 18.02 26.42
C ARG A 107 0.04 16.99 26.51
N GLN A 108 0.58 16.85 27.72
CA GLN A 108 1.55 15.83 28.05
C GLN A 108 0.91 14.81 28.99
N PRO A 109 1.36 13.56 28.98
CA PRO A 109 0.88 12.57 29.92
C PRO A 109 1.31 12.95 31.34
N GLU A 110 0.40 12.74 32.30
CA GLU A 110 0.63 13.02 33.72
C GLU A 110 1.54 11.97 34.38
N HIS A 111 1.66 10.80 33.74
CA HIS A 111 2.44 9.67 34.21
C HIS A 111 3.34 9.13 33.10
N MET A 112 4.30 8.28 33.47
CA MET A 112 5.11 7.55 32.51
C MET A 112 4.20 6.71 31.61
N LEU A 113 4.43 6.80 30.30
CA LEU A 113 3.64 6.08 29.32
C LEU A 113 4.00 4.60 29.31
N ASP A 114 2.99 3.74 29.40
CA ASP A 114 3.12 2.29 29.26
C ASP A 114 2.26 1.79 28.09
N ALA A 115 2.89 1.06 27.17
CA ALA A 115 2.26 0.57 25.94
C ALA A 115 1.10 -0.38 26.23
N VAL A 116 1.24 -1.26 27.22
CA VAL A 116 0.20 -2.22 27.59
C VAL A 116 -1.00 -1.52 28.21
N THR A 117 -0.77 -0.54 29.08
CA THR A 117 -1.82 0.28 29.69
C THR A 117 -2.61 1.04 28.63
N ILE A 118 -1.92 1.65 27.66
CA ILE A 118 -2.56 2.35 26.54
C ILE A 118 -3.39 1.37 25.69
N LEU A 119 -2.83 0.22 25.36
CA LEU A 119 -3.53 -0.81 24.57
C LEU A 119 -4.78 -1.32 25.29
N ARG A 120 -4.74 -1.50 26.61
CA ARG A 120 -5.91 -1.83 27.43
C ARG A 120 -6.97 -0.73 27.39
N GLY A 121 -6.56 0.54 27.47
CA GLY A 121 -7.46 1.69 27.35
C GLY A 121 -8.13 1.77 25.98
N LEU A 122 -7.36 1.55 24.90
CA LEU A 122 -7.88 1.47 23.54
C LEU A 122 -8.83 0.28 23.37
N LYS A 123 -8.46 -0.90 23.86
CA LYS A 123 -9.33 -2.09 23.85
C LYS A 123 -10.69 -1.77 24.46
N HIS A 124 -10.69 -1.22 25.67
CA HIS A 124 -11.92 -0.90 26.39
C HIS A 124 -12.73 0.16 25.63
N SER A 125 -12.08 1.23 25.17
CA SER A 125 -12.75 2.33 24.46
C SER A 125 -13.38 1.90 23.14
N LEU A 126 -12.76 0.95 22.43
CA LEU A 126 -13.16 0.53 21.10
C LEU A 126 -13.95 -0.79 21.08
N GLY A 127 -13.96 -1.54 22.19
CA GLY A 127 -14.57 -2.87 22.26
C GLY A 127 -13.77 -3.94 21.50
N LEU A 128 -12.44 -3.86 21.49
CA LEU A 128 -11.58 -4.79 20.74
C LEU A 128 -11.49 -6.15 21.44
N GLN A 129 -11.44 -7.22 20.65
CA GLN A 129 -11.19 -8.57 21.13
C GLN A 129 -9.69 -8.84 21.22
N ILE A 130 -9.06 -8.34 22.28
CA ILE A 130 -7.66 -8.60 22.63
C ILE A 130 -7.61 -9.54 23.83
N VAL A 131 -7.05 -10.72 23.63
CA VAL A 131 -6.90 -11.75 24.67
C VAL A 131 -5.49 -11.80 25.26
N ASP A 132 -4.48 -11.46 24.47
CA ASP A 132 -3.07 -11.48 24.88
C ASP A 132 -2.41 -10.12 24.67
N TYR A 133 -1.73 -9.63 25.70
CA TYR A 133 -0.97 -8.38 25.72
C TYR A 133 0.54 -8.61 25.88
N SER A 134 0.98 -9.87 25.93
CA SER A 134 2.37 -10.25 26.08
C SER A 134 3.11 -10.35 24.74
N THR A 135 2.38 -10.47 23.63
CA THR A 135 2.94 -10.52 22.28
C THR A 135 2.35 -9.45 21.38
N ASP A 136 3.14 -9.01 20.39
CA ASP A 136 2.70 -8.15 19.29
C ASP A 136 2.09 -6.81 19.73
N THR A 137 2.41 -6.33 20.94
CA THR A 137 1.82 -5.12 21.52
C THR A 137 1.92 -3.92 20.59
N GLU A 138 3.05 -3.76 19.91
CA GLU A 138 3.24 -2.71 18.91
C GLU A 138 2.28 -2.85 17.73
N VAL A 139 2.21 -4.01 17.09
CA VAL A 139 1.29 -4.28 15.97
C VAL A 139 -0.17 -4.08 16.38
N GLN A 140 -0.53 -4.54 17.58
CA GLN A 140 -1.86 -4.33 18.14
C GLN A 140 -2.16 -2.85 18.37
N LEU A 141 -1.18 -2.07 18.84
CA LEU A 141 -1.29 -0.61 18.99
C LEU A 141 -1.45 0.08 17.63
N ILE A 142 -0.71 -0.32 16.60
CA ILE A 142 -0.85 0.23 15.23
C ILE A 142 -2.28 0.05 14.74
N ALA A 143 -2.79 -1.19 14.81
CA ALA A 143 -4.16 -1.50 14.39
C ALA A 143 -5.22 -0.74 15.22
N ALA A 144 -5.08 -0.74 16.54
CA ALA A 144 -6.02 -0.07 17.44
C ALA A 144 -6.03 1.45 17.22
N CYS A 145 -4.88 2.08 17.02
CA CYS A 145 -4.76 3.51 16.72
C CYS A 145 -5.36 3.87 15.37
N GLY A 146 -5.15 3.07 14.33
CA GLY A 146 -5.79 3.27 13.03
C GLY A 146 -7.32 3.24 13.13
N ILE A 147 -7.87 2.23 13.80
CA ILE A 147 -9.33 2.11 14.05
C ILE A 147 -9.85 3.32 14.85
N ALA A 148 -9.15 3.69 15.92
CA ALA A 148 -9.50 4.83 16.77
C ALA A 148 -9.57 6.14 15.98
N LEU A 149 -8.54 6.42 15.19
CA LEU A 149 -8.44 7.62 14.37
C LEU A 149 -9.53 7.65 13.29
N SER A 150 -9.88 6.48 12.73
CA SER A 150 -10.99 6.38 11.78
C SER A 150 -12.32 6.79 12.41
N GLN A 151 -12.59 6.32 13.63
CA GLN A 151 -13.80 6.69 14.38
C GLN A 151 -13.85 8.17 14.75
N LEU A 152 -12.68 8.82 14.91
CA LEU A 152 -12.55 10.24 15.20
C LEU A 152 -12.59 11.11 13.92
N GLY A 153 -12.44 10.51 12.72
CA GLY A 153 -12.24 11.26 11.48
C GLY A 153 -10.94 12.07 11.50
N ARG A 154 -9.86 11.45 12.00
CA ARG A 154 -8.57 12.12 12.21
C ARG A 154 -7.40 11.29 11.66
N VAL A 155 -6.26 11.96 11.52
CA VAL A 155 -4.93 11.36 11.26
C VAL A 155 -3.90 11.98 12.21
N ILE A 156 -2.69 11.43 12.30
CA ILE A 156 -1.60 11.98 13.10
C ILE A 156 -0.43 12.41 12.20
N ALA A 157 0.24 13.51 12.54
CA ALA A 157 1.44 13.95 11.82
C ALA A 157 2.69 13.26 12.39
N TYR A 158 3.60 12.85 11.50
CA TYR A 158 4.90 12.32 11.91
C TYR A 158 5.81 13.46 12.42
N GLU A 159 6.44 13.21 13.57
CA GLU A 159 7.36 14.07 14.29
C GLU A 159 8.52 13.18 14.73
N PRO A 160 9.74 13.34 14.16
CA PRO A 160 10.85 12.40 14.38
C PRO A 160 11.26 12.20 15.83
N THR A 161 11.03 13.19 16.69
CA THR A 161 11.39 13.15 18.12
C THR A 161 10.27 12.62 19.02
N CYS A 162 9.09 12.35 18.46
CA CYS A 162 7.94 11.88 19.21
C CYS A 162 7.97 10.34 19.30
N PRO A 163 8.05 9.73 20.49
CA PRO A 163 8.07 8.28 20.61
C PRO A 163 6.72 7.66 20.25
N PHE A 164 6.74 6.44 19.70
CA PHE A 164 5.53 5.71 19.26
C PHE A 164 4.41 5.66 20.32
N VAL A 165 4.78 5.36 21.57
CA VAL A 165 3.84 5.24 22.68
C VAL A 165 3.10 6.56 22.95
N ARG A 166 3.75 7.71 22.68
CA ARG A 166 3.12 9.04 22.81
C ARG A 166 2.05 9.27 21.74
N TYR A 167 2.26 8.80 20.51
CA TYR A 167 1.20 8.81 19.50
C TYR A 167 -0.01 8.00 19.96
N CYS A 168 0.22 6.80 20.47
CA CYS A 168 -0.85 5.93 20.92
C CYS A 168 -1.64 6.54 22.09
N TRP A 169 -0.92 7.14 23.05
CA TRP A 169 -1.54 7.87 24.16
C TRP A 169 -2.40 9.05 23.69
N LEU A 170 -1.92 9.85 22.72
CA LEU A 170 -2.67 10.98 22.17
C LEU A 170 -4.01 10.55 21.58
N VAL A 171 -4.01 9.41 20.88
CA VAL A 171 -5.22 8.82 20.29
C VAL A 171 -6.18 8.34 21.39
N GLN A 172 -5.66 7.62 22.39
CA GLN A 172 -6.44 7.14 23.53
C GLN A 172 -7.06 8.30 24.34
N ASP A 173 -6.25 9.28 24.76
CA ASP A 173 -6.70 10.46 25.52
C ASP A 173 -7.81 11.21 24.77
N ARG A 174 -7.69 11.32 23.44
CA ARG A 174 -8.73 11.95 22.62
C ARG A 174 -10.02 11.14 22.63
N LEU A 175 -9.95 9.82 22.50
CA LEU A 175 -11.11 8.93 22.54
C LEU A 175 -11.84 8.95 23.88
N GLU A 176 -11.09 9.05 24.98
CA GLU A 176 -11.63 9.09 26.34
C GLU A 176 -12.31 10.43 26.63
N ARG A 177 -11.69 11.55 26.25
CA ARG A 177 -12.26 12.89 26.48
C ARG A 177 -13.47 13.20 25.60
N PHE A 178 -13.56 12.61 24.41
CA PHE A 178 -14.60 12.92 23.43
C PHE A 178 -15.37 11.66 22.99
N PRO A 179 -16.08 10.98 23.91
CA PRO A 179 -16.78 9.73 23.59
C PRO A 179 -17.90 9.95 22.56
N ARG A 180 -18.49 11.16 22.52
CA ARG A 180 -19.54 11.53 21.54
C ARG A 180 -19.01 11.91 20.17
N SER A 181 -17.71 12.16 20.03
CA SER A 181 -17.09 12.42 18.73
C SER A 181 -16.85 11.13 17.93
N ARG A 182 -17.04 9.97 18.56
CA ARG A 182 -16.96 8.68 17.90
C ARG A 182 -18.12 8.54 16.92
N CYS A 183 -17.83 7.99 15.75
CA CYS A 183 -18.83 7.54 14.79
C CYS A 183 -19.58 6.28 15.30
N LEU A 184 -20.24 6.36 16.46
CA LEU A 184 -20.93 5.21 17.09
C LEU A 184 -22.34 4.96 16.57
N ALA A 185 -22.87 5.79 15.67
CA ALA A 185 -24.22 5.58 15.16
C ALA A 185 -24.23 4.59 13.97
N PRO A 186 -25.05 3.51 14.02
CA PRO A 186 -25.57 2.93 12.80
C PRO A 186 -26.51 3.96 12.18
N ILE A 187 -26.10 4.62 11.10
CA ILE A 187 -27.05 5.38 10.27
C ILE A 187 -28.04 4.36 9.71
N ARG A 188 -29.29 4.47 10.17
CA ARG A 188 -30.48 3.95 9.50
C ARG A 188 -30.32 4.19 7.99
N PRO A 189 -30.40 3.18 7.11
CA PRO A 189 -30.19 3.40 5.69
C PRO A 189 -31.12 4.52 5.21
N PRO A 190 -30.64 5.45 4.36
CA PRO A 190 -31.54 6.40 3.74
C PRO A 190 -32.63 5.60 3.02
N VAL A 191 -33.87 5.86 3.42
CA VAL A 191 -35.05 5.26 2.81
C VAL A 191 -35.07 5.72 1.35
N ALA A 192 -34.68 4.78 0.48
CA ALA A 192 -34.98 4.56 -0.93
C ALA A 192 -35.12 5.78 -1.86
N GLN A 193 -34.27 5.83 -2.90
CA GLN A 193 -34.69 6.20 -4.26
C GLN A 193 -34.04 5.26 -5.30
N SER A 194 -34.76 4.19 -5.63
CA SER A 194 -35.02 3.67 -6.99
C SER A 194 -33.91 3.58 -8.07
N SER A 195 -32.61 3.52 -7.74
CA SER A 195 -31.55 3.28 -8.74
C SER A 195 -30.90 1.89 -8.63
N GLN A 196 -30.87 1.29 -7.44
CA GLN A 196 -30.24 -0.01 -7.24
C GLN A 196 -31.01 -1.17 -7.87
N GLN A 197 -32.35 -1.11 -7.91
CA GLN A 197 -33.15 -2.15 -8.55
C GLN A 197 -32.92 -2.25 -10.07
N ALA A 198 -32.66 -1.11 -10.75
CA ALA A 198 -32.34 -1.10 -12.17
C ALA A 198 -30.97 -1.74 -12.44
N MET A 199 -29.93 -1.36 -11.67
CA MET A 199 -28.58 -1.95 -11.84
C MET A 199 -28.51 -3.42 -11.44
N THR A 200 -29.21 -3.85 -10.38
CA THR A 200 -29.29 -5.28 -10.04
C THR A 200 -30.05 -6.08 -11.08
N SER A 201 -31.05 -5.49 -11.74
CA SER A 201 -31.79 -6.16 -12.82
C SER A 201 -30.94 -6.31 -14.10
N GLU A 202 -30.10 -5.32 -14.42
CA GLU A 202 -29.15 -5.42 -15.54
C GLU A 202 -28.05 -6.44 -15.26
N ILE A 203 -27.46 -6.45 -14.05
CA ILE A 203 -26.43 -7.42 -13.67
C ILE A 203 -26.99 -8.86 -13.69
N LEU A 204 -28.21 -9.06 -13.18
CA LEU A 204 -28.88 -10.36 -13.24
C LEU A 204 -29.33 -10.76 -14.66
N SER A 205 -29.54 -9.79 -15.56
CA SER A 205 -29.80 -10.06 -16.98
C SER A 205 -28.53 -10.47 -17.72
N ILE A 206 -27.39 -9.87 -17.38
CA ILE A 206 -26.08 -10.20 -17.94
C ILE A 206 -25.65 -11.59 -17.49
N ALA A 207 -25.81 -11.92 -16.19
CA ALA A 207 -25.48 -13.24 -15.65
C ALA A 207 -26.29 -14.36 -16.35
N ARG A 208 -27.61 -14.19 -16.52
CA ARG A 208 -28.46 -15.16 -17.23
C ARG A 208 -28.09 -15.32 -18.72
N ARG A 209 -27.62 -14.24 -19.35
CA ARG A 209 -27.19 -14.26 -20.77
C ARG A 209 -25.85 -14.97 -20.96
N VAL A 210 -24.99 -14.97 -19.93
CA VAL A 210 -23.73 -15.71 -19.90
C VAL A 210 -23.98 -17.19 -19.64
N GLU A 211 -24.90 -17.54 -18.73
CA GLU A 211 -25.28 -18.94 -18.48
C GLU A 211 -25.91 -19.61 -19.71
N GLN A 212 -26.83 -18.93 -20.42
CA GLN A 212 -27.39 -19.47 -21.67
C GLN A 212 -26.34 -19.67 -22.77
N LYS A 213 -25.31 -18.81 -22.85
CA LYS A 213 -24.21 -18.97 -23.82
C LYS A 213 -23.27 -20.12 -23.49
N ILE A 214 -23.23 -20.56 -22.23
CA ILE A 214 -22.40 -21.69 -21.78
C ILE A 214 -23.11 -23.02 -22.07
N ASP A 215 -24.44 -23.06 -21.95
CA ASP A 215 -25.24 -24.25 -22.28
C ASP A 215 -25.39 -24.49 -23.79
N ASP A 216 -25.33 -23.43 -24.62
CA ASP A 216 -25.44 -23.53 -26.09
C ASP A 216 -24.10 -23.83 -26.81
N LEU A 217 -23.00 -24.04 -26.08
CA LEU A 217 -21.72 -24.45 -26.68
C LEU A 217 -21.75 -25.95 -27.06
N PRO A 218 -21.59 -26.32 -28.34
CA PRO A 218 -21.51 -27.72 -28.75
C PRO A 218 -20.29 -28.38 -28.09
N ARG A 219 -20.52 -29.47 -27.35
CA ARG A 219 -19.49 -30.26 -26.65
C ARG A 219 -18.39 -30.85 -27.55
N ASP A 220 -18.54 -30.79 -28.86
CA ASP A 220 -17.64 -31.46 -29.82
C ASP A 220 -16.42 -30.63 -30.24
N GLN A 221 -16.26 -29.38 -29.78
CA GLN A 221 -15.11 -28.55 -30.15
C GLN A 221 -13.84 -28.83 -29.31
N SER A 222 -13.98 -29.41 -28.11
CA SER A 222 -12.85 -29.60 -27.18
C SER A 222 -11.86 -30.70 -27.60
N ASP A 223 -12.30 -31.71 -28.36
CA ASP A 223 -11.45 -32.84 -28.74
C ASP A 223 -10.60 -32.58 -30.00
N GLN A 224 -10.98 -31.59 -30.81
CA GLN A 224 -10.25 -31.23 -32.04
C GLN A 224 -9.04 -30.34 -31.75
N ASP A 225 -9.13 -29.48 -30.73
CA ASP A 225 -8.04 -28.56 -30.35
C ASP A 225 -6.92 -29.24 -29.56
N VAL A 226 -7.22 -30.34 -28.85
CA VAL A 226 -6.19 -31.17 -28.20
C VAL A 226 -5.39 -31.95 -29.26
N LYS A 227 -6.04 -32.48 -30.31
CA LYS A 227 -5.35 -33.18 -31.42
C LYS A 227 -4.46 -32.26 -32.26
N ASN A 228 -4.83 -30.99 -32.42
CA ASN A 228 -4.01 -30.02 -33.17
C ASN A 228 -2.75 -29.61 -32.39
N ASN A 229 -2.81 -29.50 -31.06
CA ASN A 229 -1.65 -29.15 -30.23
C ASN A 229 -0.61 -30.27 -30.13
N LEU A 230 -1.03 -31.54 -30.11
CA LEU A 230 -0.11 -32.69 -30.18
C LEU A 230 0.62 -32.79 -31.53
N ASN A 231 0.04 -32.29 -32.62
CA ASN A 231 0.65 -32.31 -33.96
C ASN A 231 1.67 -31.17 -34.16
N LEU A 232 1.62 -30.10 -33.37
CA LEU A 232 2.64 -29.05 -33.39
C LEU A 232 3.93 -29.50 -32.68
N SER A 233 3.83 -30.17 -31.52
CA SER A 233 5.02 -30.65 -30.80
C SER A 233 5.84 -31.67 -31.62
N VAL A 234 5.19 -32.57 -32.36
CA VAL A 234 5.88 -33.55 -33.23
C VAL A 234 6.55 -32.88 -34.45
N ARG A 235 6.11 -31.69 -34.87
CA ARG A 235 6.72 -30.95 -35.99
C ARG A 235 7.89 -30.08 -35.56
N VAL A 236 7.95 -29.64 -34.31
CA VAL A 236 9.09 -28.87 -33.76
C VAL A 236 10.31 -29.78 -33.57
N ASP A 237 10.12 -30.99 -33.04
CA ASP A 237 11.22 -31.97 -32.87
C ASP A 237 11.83 -32.44 -34.21
N LYS A 238 11.05 -32.40 -35.30
CA LYS A 238 11.52 -32.76 -36.64
C LYS A 238 12.28 -31.63 -37.35
N ILE A 239 12.04 -30.37 -36.98
CA ILE A 239 12.73 -29.20 -37.55
C ILE A 239 14.11 -29.03 -36.90
N GLU A 240 14.22 -29.25 -35.58
CA GLU A 240 15.52 -29.18 -34.88
C GLU A 240 16.52 -30.26 -35.34
N GLN A 241 16.03 -31.43 -35.80
CA GLN A 241 16.90 -32.46 -36.39
C GLN A 241 17.27 -32.20 -37.87
N LEU A 242 16.52 -31.36 -38.59
CA LEU A 242 16.79 -31.02 -40.00
C LEU A 242 17.76 -29.84 -40.16
N GLU A 243 17.88 -28.95 -39.16
CA GLU A 243 18.79 -27.80 -39.20
C GLU A 243 20.22 -28.14 -38.74
N LEU A 244 20.43 -29.24 -38.02
CA LEU A 244 21.77 -29.66 -37.55
C LEU A 244 22.60 -30.43 -38.61
N HIS A 245 22.02 -30.74 -39.76
CA HIS A 245 22.69 -31.48 -40.85
C HIS A 245 23.02 -30.66 -42.11
N GLN A 246 22.80 -29.33 -42.14
CA GLN A 246 23.06 -28.51 -43.33
C GLN A 246 24.17 -27.45 -43.22
N LEU A 247 25.00 -27.44 -42.16
CA LEU A 247 26.18 -26.56 -42.10
C LEU A 247 27.52 -27.31 -42.07
N LEU A 248 27.86 -27.90 -43.21
CA LEU A 248 29.20 -28.03 -43.80
C LEU A 248 28.97 -28.31 -45.31
N PRO A 249 29.80 -27.85 -46.27
CA PRO A 249 31.25 -27.65 -46.13
C PRO A 249 31.91 -26.47 -46.92
N GLU A 250 33.24 -26.38 -46.76
CA GLU A 250 34.26 -25.98 -47.77
C GLU A 250 34.59 -24.49 -48.09
N ASN A 251 35.50 -23.93 -47.28
CA ASN A 251 36.89 -23.56 -47.63
C ASN A 251 37.21 -22.92 -49.02
N THR A 252 37.62 -21.63 -49.07
CA THR A 252 38.97 -21.21 -49.56
C THR A 252 39.27 -19.69 -49.48
N ARG A 253 40.38 -19.41 -48.76
CA ARG A 253 41.55 -18.55 -49.10
C ARG A 253 41.48 -17.04 -49.40
N ASN A 254 42.41 -16.35 -48.70
CA ASN A 254 43.20 -15.15 -49.05
C ASN A 254 42.52 -13.78 -48.95
N GLN A 255 43.18 -12.66 -48.61
CA GLN A 255 44.38 -12.25 -47.85
C GLN A 255 44.38 -10.70 -47.97
N ASN A 256 45.08 -10.01 -47.06
CA ASN A 256 45.40 -8.57 -47.03
C ASN A 256 44.31 -7.65 -46.46
N ALA A 257 44.58 -6.56 -45.78
CA ALA A 257 45.69 -6.02 -44.98
C ALA A 257 45.15 -4.67 -44.45
N ALA A 258 45.65 -4.21 -43.32
CA ALA A 258 45.20 -3.07 -42.50
C ALA A 258 45.37 -1.67 -43.18
N PRO A 259 45.46 -0.56 -42.42
CA PRO A 259 44.50 0.16 -41.56
C PRO A 259 44.35 1.65 -42.02
N CYS A 260 43.49 2.48 -41.40
CA CYS A 260 43.83 3.87 -41.00
C CYS A 260 42.68 4.72 -40.40
N ALA A 261 43.04 5.39 -39.30
CA ALA A 261 42.70 6.75 -38.84
C ALA A 261 41.31 7.08 -38.21
N PRO A 262 41.30 7.79 -37.06
CA PRO A 262 40.10 8.31 -36.37
C PRO A 262 39.94 9.86 -36.55
N PRO A 263 39.05 10.56 -35.79
CA PRO A 263 37.95 11.39 -36.29
C PRO A 263 38.28 12.90 -36.49
N PRO A 264 37.42 13.70 -37.12
CA PRO A 264 37.57 15.16 -37.14
C PRO A 264 36.72 15.89 -36.08
N THR A 265 37.36 16.84 -35.39
CA THR A 265 36.80 18.03 -34.74
C THR A 265 36.58 19.16 -35.76
N PRO A 266 35.59 20.05 -35.59
CA PRO A 266 35.52 21.30 -36.35
C PRO A 266 36.28 22.45 -35.66
N VAL A 267 36.94 23.25 -36.51
CA VAL A 267 37.74 24.46 -36.29
C VAL A 267 36.84 25.67 -36.60
N ASP A 268 36.63 26.60 -35.67
CA ASP A 268 37.27 27.94 -35.51
C ASP A 268 37.03 28.92 -36.66
N ASP A 269 36.57 30.13 -36.31
CA ASP A 269 37.31 31.38 -36.56
C ASP A 269 36.46 32.59 -36.14
N GLY A 270 37.05 33.40 -35.25
CA GLY A 270 36.45 34.63 -34.72
C GLY A 270 36.65 35.87 -35.60
N GLN A 271 36.11 37.00 -35.16
CA GLN A 271 36.87 38.19 -34.70
C GLN A 271 36.00 39.46 -34.65
N HIS A 272 36.22 40.22 -33.56
CA HIS A 272 36.21 41.68 -33.38
C HIS A 272 35.07 42.56 -33.93
N ALA A 273 34.45 43.37 -33.06
CA ALA A 273 34.92 44.74 -32.77
C ALA A 273 34.03 45.44 -31.73
N ASP A 274 34.63 46.46 -31.11
CA ASP A 274 34.23 47.31 -29.99
C ASP A 274 32.92 48.11 -30.16
N ILE A 275 32.43 48.70 -29.04
CA ILE A 275 32.16 50.16 -28.84
C ILE A 275 31.07 50.44 -27.77
N TYR A 276 31.51 51.13 -26.71
CA TYR A 276 30.88 52.20 -25.90
C TYR A 276 29.65 52.01 -24.95
N SER A 277 29.95 52.40 -23.69
CA SER A 277 29.29 53.38 -22.79
C SER A 277 27.94 53.14 -22.11
N SER A 278 28.00 53.34 -20.78
CA SER A 278 27.22 54.29 -19.93
C SER A 278 25.69 54.22 -19.99
N ASP A 279 24.95 54.13 -18.88
CA ASP A 279 25.13 54.58 -17.49
C ASP A 279 24.61 53.54 -16.48
#